data_AF-A0A966FMJ3-F1
#
_entry.id   AF-A0A966FMJ3-F1
#
_cell.length_a   1.000
_cell.length_b   1.000
_cell.length_c   1.000
_cell.angle_alpha   90.00
_cell.angle_beta   90.00
_cell.angle_gamma   90.00
#
_symmetry.space_group_name_H-M   'P 1'
#
loop_
_entity.id
_entity.type
_entity.pdbx_description
1 polymer ?
#
loop_
_entity_poly.entity_id
_entity_poly.type
_entity_poly.pdbx_seq_one_letter_code
_entity_poly.pdbx_strand_id
1 'polypeptide(L)'
;MPARAIINIDALELALKKRLIYPYSWGLIQNNDWDRATSFIYKTSNFEDLTAQIECHFKQLKLKTSFEIYFNYALNRWFNFWSARGVEQIFTSFPKVTAQVDKYDKYIDFWIDGIPFDHKTSI
;
A
#
# COMPACT_ATOMS: atom_id res chain seq x y z
N MET A 1 -10.73 -13.70 -16.65
CA MET A 1 -9.74 -12.94 -15.86
C MET A 1 -10.06 -13.12 -14.40
N PRO A 2 -9.11 -13.42 -13.50
CA PRO A 2 -9.45 -13.59 -12.09
C PRO A 2 -9.94 -12.23 -11.57
N ALA A 3 -11.15 -12.22 -11.01
CA ALA A 3 -11.72 -11.03 -10.38
C ALA A 3 -10.72 -10.48 -9.36
N ARG A 4 -10.47 -9.16 -9.39
CA ARG A 4 -9.74 -8.47 -8.30
C ARG A 4 -10.44 -8.88 -6.99
N ALA A 5 -9.69 -9.40 -6.03
CA ALA A 5 -10.24 -9.82 -4.75
C ALA A 5 -10.95 -8.63 -4.09
N ILE A 6 -12.22 -8.81 -3.72
CA ILE A 6 -13.00 -7.80 -3.00
C ILE A 6 -12.37 -7.66 -1.61
N ILE A 7 -11.95 -6.44 -1.29
CA ILE A 7 -11.38 -6.07 0.00
C ILE A 7 -12.52 -5.79 0.97
N ASN A 8 -12.48 -6.37 2.17
CA ASN A 8 -13.35 -5.93 3.26
C ASN A 8 -12.85 -4.55 3.73
N ILE A 9 -13.60 -3.49 3.40
CA ILE A 9 -13.20 -2.10 3.65
C ILE A 9 -13.10 -1.79 5.15
N ASP A 10 -14.02 -2.29 5.98
CA ASP A 10 -14.00 -2.06 7.43
C ASP A 10 -12.77 -2.70 8.08
N ALA A 11 -12.45 -3.94 7.69
CA ALA A 11 -11.27 -4.64 8.18
C ALA A 11 -9.97 -3.97 7.72
N LEU A 12 -9.95 -3.49 6.47
CA LEU A 12 -8.82 -2.73 5.94
C LEU A 12 -8.63 -1.41 6.70
N GLU A 13 -9.70 -0.64 6.92
CA GLU A 13 -9.64 0.62 7.67
C GLU A 13 -9.07 0.41 9.08
N LEU A 14 -9.54 -0.64 9.78
CA LEU A 14 -9.03 -0.99 11.11
C LEU A 14 -7.53 -1.32 11.07
N ALA A 15 -7.07 -2.05 10.06
CA ALA A 15 -5.64 -2.34 9.88
C ALA A 15 -4.83 -1.08 9.57
N LEU A 16 -5.31 -0.22 8.67
CA LEU A 16 -4.65 1.04 8.30
C LEU A 16 -4.52 1.98 9.50
N LYS A 17 -5.53 2.05 10.39
CA LYS A 17 -5.48 2.85 11.61
C LYS A 17 -4.37 2.42 12.57
N LYS A 18 -4.04 1.12 12.63
CA LYS A 18 -2.94 0.63 13.49
C LYS A 18 -1.57 1.18 13.05
N ARG A 19 -1.39 1.49 11.76
CA ARG A 19 -0.17 2.17 11.27
C ARG A 19 -0.02 3.57 11.87
N LEU A 20 -1.11 4.26 12.22
CA LEU A 20 -1.08 5.66 12.67
C LEU A 20 -0.41 5.86 14.04
N ILE A 21 -0.19 4.78 14.81
CA ILE A 21 0.54 4.85 16.08
C ILE A 21 2.05 5.09 15.88
N TYR A 22 2.56 4.81 14.68
CA TYR A 22 3.96 4.99 14.33
C TYR A 22 4.18 6.37 13.70
N PRO A 23 5.29 7.06 14.02
CA PRO A 23 5.60 8.35 13.43
C PRO A 23 5.75 8.23 11.91
N TYR A 24 5.27 9.23 11.19
CA TYR A 24 5.46 9.30 9.74
C TYR A 24 6.89 9.72 9.43
N SER A 25 7.77 8.76 9.16
CA SER A 25 9.15 8.98 8.74
C SER A 25 9.46 8.14 7.53
N TRP A 26 9.95 8.73 6.45
CA TRP A 26 10.46 7.96 5.30
C TRP A 26 11.91 7.54 5.48
N GLY A 27 12.70 8.38 6.16
CA GLY A 27 14.14 8.23 6.30
C GLY A 27 14.92 8.43 4.99
N LEU A 28 14.51 7.74 3.92
CA LEU A 28 15.18 7.70 2.62
C LEU A 28 14.20 7.93 1.46
N ILE A 29 14.74 8.28 0.30
CA ILE A 29 14.01 8.40 -0.96
C ILE A 29 13.64 6.99 -1.47
N GLN A 30 12.42 6.86 -2.01
CA GLN A 30 11.95 5.63 -2.64
C GLN A 30 12.87 5.19 -3.79
N ASN A 31 13.24 3.90 -3.83
CA ASN A 31 13.97 3.33 -4.96
C ASN A 31 13.63 1.85 -5.18
N ASN A 32 14.11 1.31 -6.31
CA ASN A 32 13.81 -0.06 -6.75
C ASN A 32 14.32 -1.15 -5.79
N ASP A 33 15.42 -0.90 -5.07
CA ASP A 33 15.99 -1.90 -4.17
C ASP A 33 15.16 -2.03 -2.90
N TRP A 34 14.72 -0.91 -2.31
CA TRP A 34 13.81 -0.91 -1.17
C TRP A 34 12.45 -1.50 -1.53
N ASP A 35 11.89 -1.12 -2.68
CA ASP A 35 10.62 -1.67 -3.15
C ASP A 35 10.69 -3.19 -3.38
N ARG A 36 11.83 -3.70 -3.86
CA ARG A 36 12.06 -5.14 -3.99
C ARG A 36 12.16 -5.81 -2.61
N ALA A 37 12.95 -5.23 -1.71
CA ALA A 37 13.16 -5.74 -0.36
C ALA A 37 11.86 -5.80 0.45
N THR A 38 10.95 -4.84 0.26
CA THR A 38 9.66 -4.79 0.96
C THR A 38 8.49 -5.27 0.11
N SER A 39 8.73 -6.04 -0.97
CA SER A 39 7.67 -6.45 -1.90
C SER A 39 6.56 -7.32 -1.27
N PHE A 40 6.81 -7.91 -0.10
CA PHE A 40 5.80 -8.66 0.66
C PHE A 40 4.58 -7.81 1.05
N ILE A 41 4.72 -6.49 1.19
CA ILE A 41 3.63 -5.59 1.57
C ILE A 41 2.40 -5.70 0.67
N TYR A 42 2.60 -5.99 -0.63
CA TYR A 42 1.53 -6.04 -1.62
C TYR A 42 0.62 -7.25 -1.46
N LYS A 43 1.03 -8.23 -0.65
CA LYS A 43 0.27 -9.46 -0.37
C LYS A 43 -0.18 -9.56 1.09
N THR A 44 0.24 -8.64 1.94
CA THR A 44 -0.04 -8.64 3.37
C THR A 44 -1.05 -7.55 3.69
N SER A 45 -2.33 -7.87 3.85
CA SER A 45 -3.38 -6.88 4.16
C SER A 45 -3.59 -6.64 5.66
N ASN A 46 -3.14 -7.57 6.51
CA ASN A 46 -3.23 -7.46 7.95
C ASN A 46 -1.99 -6.75 8.53
N PHE A 47 -2.19 -5.91 9.55
CA PHE A 47 -1.12 -5.11 10.14
C PHE A 47 -0.15 -5.93 11.02
N GLU A 48 -0.67 -6.88 11.79
CA GLU A 48 0.15 -7.77 12.61
C GLU A 48 1.09 -8.61 11.72
N ASP A 49 0.56 -9.20 10.66
CA ASP A 49 1.33 -9.95 9.67
C ASP A 49 2.40 -9.08 9.00
N LEU A 50 2.09 -7.81 8.71
CA LEU A 50 3.06 -6.85 8.17
C LEU A 50 4.24 -6.68 9.13
N THR A 51 3.96 -6.42 10.41
CA THR A 51 5.02 -6.24 11.41
C THR A 51 5.84 -7.50 11.61
N ALA A 52 5.20 -8.67 11.62
CA ALA A 52 5.88 -9.97 11.72
C ALA A 52 6.80 -10.24 10.52
N GLN A 53 6.36 -9.90 9.30
CA GLN A 53 7.19 -9.98 8.09
C GLN A 53 8.39 -9.05 8.19
N ILE A 54 8.19 -7.78 8.56
CA ILE A 54 9.28 -6.81 8.71
C ILE A 54 10.32 -7.32 9.73
N GLU A 55 9.88 -7.85 10.88
CA GLU A 55 10.79 -8.45 11.85
C GLU A 55 11.53 -9.66 11.27
N CYS A 56 10.82 -10.58 10.60
CA CYS A 56 11.43 -11.77 10.00
C CYS A 56 12.54 -11.41 9.00
N HIS A 57 12.30 -10.42 8.14
CA HIS A 57 13.24 -10.04 7.06
C HIS A 57 14.39 -9.15 7.54
N PHE A 58 14.18 -8.29 8.54
CA PHE A 58 15.12 -7.20 8.83
C PHE A 58 15.65 -7.16 10.27
N LYS A 59 15.12 -7.95 11.21
CA LYS A 59 15.59 -7.94 12.62
C LYS A 59 17.04 -8.38 12.78
N GLN A 60 17.57 -9.16 11.83
CA GLN A 60 18.97 -9.61 11.82
C GLN A 60 19.95 -8.52 11.34
N LEU A 61 19.46 -7.37 10.87
CA LEU A 61 20.32 -6.26 10.48
C LEU A 61 21.07 -5.75 11.72
N LYS A 62 22.40 -5.82 11.67
CA LYS A 62 23.31 -5.57 12.81
C LYS A 62 23.26 -4.13 13.34
N LEU A 63 22.71 -3.19 12.57
CA LEU A 63 22.55 -1.80 12.96
C LEU A 63 21.07 -1.51 13.22
N LYS A 64 20.75 -1.08 14.45
CA LYS A 64 19.39 -0.67 14.86
C LYS A 64 18.81 0.37 13.90
N THR A 65 19.64 1.32 13.45
CA THR A 65 19.26 2.36 12.48
C THR A 65 18.82 1.77 11.14
N SER A 66 19.43 0.66 10.69
CA SER A 66 19.03 0.01 9.44
C SER A 66 17.68 -0.67 9.57
N PHE A 67 17.42 -1.35 10.70
CA PHE A 67 16.11 -1.95 10.95
C PHE A 67 15.00 -0.89 10.99
N GLU A 68 15.19 0.21 11.71
CA GLU A 68 14.20 1.29 11.81
C GLU A 68 13.86 1.91 10.43
N ILE A 69 14.85 2.04 9.55
CA ILE A 69 14.63 2.53 8.17
C ILE A 69 13.75 1.55 7.38
N TYR A 70 14.08 0.25 7.36
CA TYR A 70 13.27 -0.75 6.65
C TYR A 70 11.86 -0.86 7.24
N PHE A 71 11.74 -0.76 8.56
CA PHE A 71 10.46 -0.80 9.26
C PHE A 71 9.57 0.35 8.81
N ASN A 72 10.05 1.59 8.90
CA ASN A 72 9.29 2.77 8.52
C ASN A 72 8.98 2.80 7.01
N TYR A 73 9.93 2.40 6.17
CA TYR A 73 9.75 2.32 4.73
C TYR A 73 8.62 1.34 4.36
N ALA A 74 8.67 0.12 4.92
CA ALA A 74 7.66 -0.90 4.68
C ALA A 74 6.27 -0.44 5.16
N LEU A 75 6.17 0.18 6.34
CA LEU A 75 4.90 0.72 6.85
C LEU A 75 4.31 1.79 5.92
N ASN A 76 5.12 2.71 5.41
CA ASN A 76 4.64 3.78 4.53
C ASN A 76 4.19 3.24 3.17
N ARG A 77 5.00 2.38 2.55
CA ARG A 77 4.64 1.77 1.27
C ARG A 77 3.40 0.88 1.39
N TRP A 78 3.29 0.14 2.49
CA TRP A 78 2.11 -0.67 2.80
C TRP A 78 0.86 0.21 2.93
N PHE A 79 0.94 1.26 3.74
CA PHE A 79 -0.17 2.18 3.96
C PHE A 79 -0.63 2.84 2.65
N ASN A 80 0.31 3.36 1.85
CA ASN A 80 0.01 3.99 0.57
C ASN A 80 -0.65 2.99 -0.40
N PHE A 81 -0.10 1.78 -0.51
CA PHE A 81 -0.67 0.78 -1.41
C PHE A 81 -2.08 0.37 -0.99
N TRP A 82 -2.27 -0.04 0.26
CA TRP A 82 -3.55 -0.58 0.71
C TRP A 82 -4.64 0.48 0.84
N SER A 83 -4.30 1.72 1.23
CA SER A 83 -5.25 2.83 1.19
C SER A 83 -5.70 3.15 -0.24
N ALA A 84 -4.76 3.22 -1.20
CA ALA A 84 -5.09 3.42 -2.62
C ALA A 84 -6.02 2.32 -3.14
N ARG A 85 -5.75 1.06 -2.79
CA ARG A 85 -6.58 -0.10 -3.17
C ARG A 85 -7.99 -0.03 -2.57
N GLY A 86 -8.12 0.36 -1.31
CA GLY A 86 -9.42 0.54 -0.66
C GLY A 86 -10.24 1.65 -1.32
N VAL A 87 -9.61 2.79 -1.60
CA VAL A 87 -10.25 3.92 -2.27
C VAL A 87 -10.67 3.55 -3.70
N GLU A 88 -9.80 2.92 -4.48
CA GLU A 88 -10.11 2.44 -5.85
C GLU A 88 -11.36 1.54 -5.85
N GLN A 89 -11.47 0.63 -4.88
CA GLN A 89 -12.66 -0.21 -4.74
C GLN A 89 -13.92 0.59 -4.40
N ILE A 90 -13.83 1.57 -3.50
CA ILE A 90 -14.96 2.44 -3.16
C ILE A 90 -15.41 3.21 -4.41
N PHE A 91 -14.49 3.84 -5.14
CA PHE A 91 -14.80 4.58 -6.36
C PHE A 91 -15.43 3.68 -7.42
N THR A 92 -14.85 2.52 -7.69
CA THR A 92 -15.35 1.58 -8.72
C THR A 92 -16.66 0.88 -8.33
N SER A 93 -17.16 1.07 -7.11
CA SER A 93 -18.52 0.66 -6.71
C SER A 93 -19.61 1.59 -7.23
N PHE A 94 -19.27 2.80 -7.68
CA PHE A 94 -20.23 3.76 -8.24
C PHE A 94 -20.46 3.51 -9.73
N PRO A 95 -21.70 3.64 -10.23
CA PRO A 95 -22.07 3.23 -11.59
C PRO A 95 -21.42 4.04 -12.72
N LYS A 96 -20.92 5.25 -12.41
CA LYS A 96 -20.25 6.16 -13.35
C LYS A 96 -18.73 6.04 -13.33
N VAL A 97 -18.20 5.09 -12.57
CA VAL A 97 -16.77 4.88 -12.41
C VAL A 97 -16.35 3.58 -13.06
N THR A 98 -15.35 3.66 -13.94
CA THR A 98 -14.80 2.50 -14.64
C THR A 98 -13.35 2.34 -14.26
N ALA A 99 -12.98 1.18 -13.70
CA ALA A 99 -11.58 0.88 -13.37
C ALA A 99 -10.72 0.82 -14.64
N GLN A 100 -9.46 1.25 -14.55
CA GLN A 100 -8.50 1.01 -15.62
C GLN A 100 -8.27 -0.50 -15.79
N VAL A 101 -8.29 -0.96 -17.04
CA VAL A 101 -8.13 -2.36 -17.41
C VAL A 101 -6.65 -2.75 -17.36
N ASP A 102 -5.77 -1.85 -17.82
CA ASP A 102 -4.32 -2.05 -17.71
C ASP A 102 -3.81 -1.66 -16.32
N LYS A 103 -3.50 -2.68 -15.50
CA LYS A 103 -2.92 -2.51 -14.16
C LYS A 103 -1.49 -1.94 -14.16
N TYR A 104 -0.85 -1.81 -15.32
CA TYR A 104 0.49 -1.23 -15.47
C TYR A 104 0.46 0.19 -16.06
N ASP A 105 -0.73 0.73 -16.34
CA ASP A 105 -0.88 2.13 -16.70
C ASP A 105 -0.34 2.99 -15.54
N LYS A 106 0.47 3.99 -15.89
CA LYS A 106 1.15 4.86 -14.93
C LYS A 106 0.35 6.12 -14.60
N TYR A 107 -0.70 6.40 -15.37
CA TYR A 107 -1.37 7.70 -15.41
C TYR A 107 -2.88 7.60 -15.20
N ILE A 108 -3.45 6.40 -15.16
CA ILE A 108 -4.90 6.23 -15.04
C ILE A 108 -5.20 5.05 -14.12
N ASP A 109 -5.89 5.32 -13.02
CA ASP A 109 -6.42 4.30 -12.11
C ASP A 109 -7.89 3.97 -12.43
N PHE A 110 -8.68 5.01 -12.72
CA PHE A 110 -10.09 4.87 -13.11
C PHE A 110 -10.57 6.08 -13.91
N TRP A 111 -11.75 5.93 -14.48
CA TRP A 111 -12.48 6.96 -15.21
C TRP A 111 -13.74 7.34 -14.42
N ILE A 112 -14.07 8.62 -14.31
CA ILE A 112 -15.37 9.09 -13.78
C ILE A 112 -16.09 9.81 -14.91
N ASP A 113 -17.28 9.35 -15.29
CA ASP A 113 -18.06 9.91 -16.41
C ASP A 113 -17.21 10.08 -17.70
N GLY A 114 -16.28 9.14 -17.94
CA GLY A 114 -15.40 9.16 -19.12
C GLY A 114 -14.19 10.11 -19.02
N ILE A 115 -13.94 10.73 -17.87
CA ILE A 115 -12.76 11.56 -17.60
C ILE A 115 -11.72 10.72 -16.84
N PRO A 116 -10.43 10.67 -17.26
CA PRO A 116 -9.41 9.83 -16.62
C PRO A 116 -8.88 10.48 -15.33
N PHE A 117 -8.64 9.66 -14.31
CA PHE A 117 -8.05 10.07 -13.05
C PHE A 117 -6.87 9.18 -12.66
N ASP A 118 -5.79 9.85 -12.22
CA ASP A 118 -4.64 9.26 -11.56
C ASP A 118 -4.79 9.46 -10.05
N HIS A 119 -5.16 8.41 -9.32
CA HIS A 119 -5.42 8.47 -7.89
C HIS A 119 -4.11 8.35 -7.11
N LYS A 120 -3.48 9.51 -6.89
CA LYS A 120 -2.29 9.60 -6.05
C LYS A 120 -2.65 9.78 -4.58
N THR A 121 -2.32 8.79 -3.77
CA THR A 121 -2.23 8.93 -2.30
C THR A 121 -0.76 9.13 -1.94
N SER A 122 -0.31 10.39 -1.91
CA SER A 122 0.96 10.77 -1.29
C SER A 122 0.66 11.63 -0.09
N ILE A 123 1.32 11.33 1.04
CA ILE A 123 1.43 12.25 2.18
C ILE A 123 2.84 12.83 2.14
#